data_AF-A0A960EF06-F1
#
_entry.id   AF-A0A960EF06-F1
#
_cell.length_a   1.000
_cell.length_b   1.000
_cell.length_c   1.000
_cell.angle_alpha   90.00
_cell.angle_beta   90.00
_cell.angle_gamma   90.00
#
_symmetry.space_group_name_H-M   'P 1'
#
loop_
_entity.id
_entity.type
_entity.pdbx_description
1 polymer ?
#
loop_
_entity_poly.entity_id
_entity_poly.type
_entity_poly.pdbx_seq_one_letter_code
_entity_poly.pdbx_strand_id
1 'polypeptide(L)'
;MEGVKGEKSVPLGIYDVEQRRLIDAEITRRAVSFIEKQSRTGKPFFAYVALTQPHLPSEPNPAFRGRTGNGDWADMLTEMDDNVGQILAAVERAGIRDDTIVIFTSDNGPEYFRPWDGWAGPWRGQYFTALEGGIRVPFLIRWPGRIAARRVSNEIVHGVDMFATLARFTGADVPDDRPFDSIDQSEFFLG
;
A
#
# COMPACT_ATOMS: atom_id res chain seq x y z
N MET A 1 3.18 7.06 -17.87
CA MET A 1 1.98 7.57 -18.62
C MET A 1 0.99 8.13 -17.62
N GLU A 2 0.11 9.01 -18.03
CA GLU A 2 -0.97 9.56 -17.22
C GLU A 2 -2.28 9.43 -17.97
N GLY A 3 -3.37 9.16 -17.26
CA GLY A 3 -4.67 8.99 -17.85
C GLY A 3 -5.79 9.35 -16.89
N VAL A 4 -6.86 9.89 -17.45
CA VAL A 4 -8.13 10.11 -16.77
C VAL A 4 -9.15 9.14 -17.39
N LYS A 5 -10.07 8.63 -16.57
CA LYS A 5 -11.12 7.71 -17.04
C LYS A 5 -11.88 8.32 -18.23
N GLY A 6 -11.94 7.59 -19.33
CA GLY A 6 -12.63 8.01 -20.56
C GLY A 6 -11.76 8.84 -21.51
N GLU A 7 -10.53 9.17 -21.13
CA GLU A 7 -9.59 9.93 -21.95
C GLU A 7 -8.44 9.05 -22.44
N LYS A 8 -7.79 9.48 -23.53
CA LYS A 8 -6.58 8.83 -24.03
C LYS A 8 -5.43 9.14 -23.08
N SER A 9 -4.71 8.11 -22.65
CA SER A 9 -3.53 8.29 -21.81
C SER A 9 -2.41 9.01 -22.57
N VAL A 10 -1.70 9.89 -21.87
CA VAL A 10 -0.56 10.64 -22.39
C VAL A 10 0.75 10.04 -21.87
N PRO A 11 1.74 9.76 -22.75
CA PRO A 11 3.07 9.35 -22.30
C PRO A 11 3.74 10.52 -21.58
N LEU A 12 4.29 10.25 -20.39
CA LEU A 12 4.99 11.26 -19.58
C LEU A 12 6.51 11.22 -19.76
N GLY A 13 7.03 10.14 -20.32
CA GLY A 13 8.47 9.90 -20.45
C GLY A 13 8.77 8.43 -20.70
N ILE A 14 10.05 8.14 -20.89
CA ILE A 14 10.58 6.78 -20.99
C ILE A 14 10.68 6.21 -19.57
N TYR A 15 10.26 4.95 -19.41
CA TYR A 15 10.45 4.23 -18.15
C TYR A 15 11.71 3.36 -18.25
N ASP A 16 12.84 3.92 -17.83
CA ASP A 16 14.13 3.25 -17.72
C ASP A 16 14.53 3.02 -16.26
N VAL A 17 15.74 2.49 -16.01
CA VAL A 17 16.21 2.18 -14.65
C VAL A 17 16.34 3.44 -13.79
N GLU A 18 16.80 4.56 -14.36
CA GLU A 18 16.93 5.82 -13.59
C GLU A 18 15.55 6.37 -13.22
N GLN A 19 14.58 6.32 -14.13
CA GLN A 19 13.20 6.72 -13.83
C GLN A 19 12.52 5.77 -12.85
N ARG A 20 12.80 4.46 -12.92
CA ARG A 20 12.29 3.48 -11.95
C ARG A 20 12.66 3.86 -10.53
N ARG A 21 13.89 4.35 -10.31
CA ARG A 21 14.38 4.77 -8.98
C ARG A 21 13.71 6.04 -8.45
N LEU A 22 12.93 6.74 -9.27
CA LEU A 22 12.25 7.99 -8.90
C LEU A 22 10.72 7.84 -8.84
N ILE A 23 10.18 6.71 -9.31
CA ILE A 23 8.73 6.58 -9.55
C ILE A 23 7.93 6.57 -8.25
N ASP A 24 8.44 5.97 -7.19
CA ASP A 24 7.74 5.88 -5.90
C ASP A 24 7.65 7.25 -5.21
N ALA A 25 8.69 8.09 -5.36
CA ALA A 25 8.63 9.49 -4.94
C ALA A 25 7.58 10.29 -5.74
N GLU A 26 7.44 10.04 -7.03
CA GLU A 26 6.41 10.66 -7.87
C GLU A 26 5.00 10.19 -7.51
N ILE A 27 4.81 8.88 -7.30
CA ILE A 27 3.55 8.30 -6.82
C ILE A 27 3.17 8.92 -5.47
N THR A 28 4.12 9.02 -4.54
CA THR A 28 3.94 9.63 -3.22
C THR A 28 3.52 11.09 -3.34
N ARG A 29 4.23 11.88 -4.14
CA ARG A 29 3.89 13.30 -4.39
C ARG A 29 2.48 13.46 -4.96
N ARG A 30 2.08 12.59 -5.89
CA ARG A 30 0.72 12.59 -6.47
C ARG A 30 -0.33 12.18 -5.44
N ALA A 31 -0.07 11.17 -4.62
CA ALA A 31 -0.96 10.74 -3.55
C ALA A 31 -1.17 11.85 -2.51
N VAL A 32 -0.09 12.50 -2.05
CA VAL A 32 -0.15 13.66 -1.14
C VAL A 32 -0.98 14.78 -1.76
N SER A 33 -0.69 15.16 -3.02
CA SER A 33 -1.47 16.19 -3.72
C SER A 33 -2.93 15.80 -3.89
N PHE A 34 -3.25 14.51 -4.08
CA PHE A 34 -4.63 14.05 -4.21
C PHE A 34 -5.37 14.19 -2.89
N ILE A 35 -4.79 13.70 -1.78
CA ILE A 35 -5.36 13.78 -0.43
C ILE A 35 -5.62 15.24 -0.04
N GLU A 36 -4.63 16.12 -0.22
CA GLU A 36 -4.77 17.54 0.13
C GLU A 36 -5.82 18.28 -0.70
N LYS A 37 -6.05 17.86 -1.95
CA LYS A 37 -7.11 18.43 -2.80
C LYS A 37 -8.47 17.87 -2.41
N GLN A 38 -8.60 16.55 -2.25
CA GLN A 38 -9.89 15.91 -1.97
C GLN A 38 -10.43 16.25 -0.59
N SER A 39 -9.57 16.41 0.42
CA SER A 39 -9.97 16.80 1.78
C SER A 39 -10.72 18.13 1.85
N ARG A 40 -10.50 19.02 0.87
CA ARG A 40 -11.16 20.33 0.79
C ARG A 40 -12.52 20.29 0.09
N THR A 41 -12.90 19.16 -0.49
CA THR A 41 -14.15 19.04 -1.27
C THR A 41 -15.36 18.66 -0.41
N GLY A 42 -15.13 18.17 0.81
CA GLY A 42 -16.17 17.61 1.67
C GLY A 42 -16.75 16.27 1.17
N LYS A 43 -16.15 15.66 0.15
CA LYS A 43 -16.55 14.35 -0.38
C LYS A 43 -15.57 13.27 0.12
N PRO A 44 -16.05 12.05 0.43
CA PRO A 44 -15.16 10.93 0.69
C PRO A 44 -14.34 10.61 -0.56
N PHE A 45 -13.12 10.13 -0.37
CA PHE A 45 -12.25 9.70 -1.46
C PHE A 45 -11.66 8.32 -1.18
N PHE A 46 -11.27 7.64 -2.26
CA PHE A 46 -10.51 6.41 -2.21
C PHE A 46 -9.18 6.62 -2.94
N ALA A 47 -8.07 6.34 -2.26
CA ALA A 47 -6.73 6.45 -2.80
C ALA A 47 -6.05 5.08 -2.79
N TYR A 48 -5.86 4.50 -3.98
CA TYR A 48 -5.04 3.31 -4.15
C TYR A 48 -3.62 3.72 -4.54
N VAL A 49 -2.68 3.59 -3.60
CA VAL A 49 -1.29 4.01 -3.76
C VAL A 49 -0.40 2.78 -3.88
N ALA A 50 -0.24 2.28 -5.11
CA ALA A 50 0.61 1.14 -5.40
C ALA A 50 2.06 1.62 -5.63
N LEU A 51 2.86 1.62 -4.56
CA LEU A 51 4.31 1.76 -4.66
C LEU A 51 4.88 0.59 -5.48
N THR A 52 5.96 0.83 -6.21
CA THR A 52 6.56 -0.17 -7.10
C THR A 52 7.70 -0.94 -6.45
N GLN A 53 8.31 -0.38 -5.39
CA GLN A 53 9.20 -1.11 -4.51
C GLN A 53 8.39 -2.07 -3.62
N PRO A 54 8.92 -3.27 -3.30
CA PRO A 54 10.30 -3.70 -3.51
C PRO A 54 10.53 -4.53 -4.78
N HIS A 55 9.67 -4.46 -5.81
CA HIS A 55 9.85 -5.28 -7.02
C HIS A 55 11.22 -5.00 -7.70
N LEU A 56 11.78 -6.00 -8.36
CA LEU A 56 13.08 -5.93 -9.02
C LEU A 56 13.07 -4.96 -10.23
N PRO A 57 14.20 -4.30 -10.56
CA PRO A 57 15.37 -4.12 -9.70
C PRO A 57 15.03 -3.18 -8.53
N SER A 58 15.40 -3.59 -7.31
CA SER A 58 15.06 -2.89 -6.06
C SER A 58 16.18 -1.93 -5.67
N GLU A 59 16.45 -0.98 -6.57
CA GLU A 59 17.45 0.07 -6.34
C GLU A 59 16.79 1.29 -5.69
N PRO A 60 17.39 1.88 -4.64
CA PRO A 60 16.84 3.06 -4.00
C PRO A 60 16.98 4.28 -4.91
N ASN A 61 16.10 5.24 -4.69
CA ASN A 61 16.27 6.61 -5.15
C ASN A 61 17.67 7.13 -4.77
N PRO A 62 18.38 7.83 -5.68
CA PRO A 62 19.69 8.41 -5.39
C PRO A 62 19.74 9.21 -4.08
N ALA A 63 18.64 9.83 -3.65
CA ALA A 63 18.55 10.56 -2.39
C ALA A 63 18.68 9.67 -1.14
N PHE A 64 18.35 8.37 -1.24
CA PHE A 64 18.38 7.39 -0.15
C PHE A 64 19.61 6.47 -0.20
N ARG A 65 20.32 6.43 -1.33
CA ARG A 65 21.50 5.58 -1.50
C ARG A 65 22.57 5.88 -0.45
N GLY A 66 23.02 4.84 0.23
CA GLY A 66 24.02 4.87 1.30
C GLY A 66 23.52 5.38 2.65
N ARG A 67 22.23 5.72 2.83
CA ARG A 67 21.73 6.32 4.08
C ARG A 67 21.81 5.37 5.26
N THR A 68 21.54 4.09 5.05
CA THR A 68 21.53 3.09 6.11
C THR A 68 22.90 2.47 6.37
N GLY A 69 23.82 2.56 5.40
CA GLY A 69 25.08 1.82 5.42
C GLY A 69 24.94 0.31 5.23
N ASN A 70 23.73 -0.21 5.01
CA ASN A 70 23.41 -1.65 4.93
C ASN A 70 23.05 -2.12 3.51
N GLY A 71 23.42 -1.34 2.50
CA GLY A 71 23.22 -1.65 1.08
C GLY A 71 21.86 -1.23 0.54
N ASP A 72 21.71 -1.39 -0.78
CA ASP A 72 20.59 -0.85 -1.56
C ASP A 72 19.22 -1.35 -1.08
N TRP A 73 19.11 -2.60 -0.61
CA TRP A 73 17.85 -3.14 -0.07
C TRP A 73 17.37 -2.40 1.18
N ALA A 74 18.27 -2.13 2.14
CA ALA A 74 17.92 -1.41 3.37
C ALA A 74 17.61 0.07 3.09
N ASP A 75 18.33 0.69 2.15
CA ASP A 75 18.06 2.05 1.69
C ASP A 75 16.71 2.16 1.00
N MET A 76 16.35 1.18 0.16
CA MET A 76 15.04 1.10 -0.51
C MET A 76 13.91 0.92 0.51
N LEU A 77 14.07 0.05 1.52
CA LEU A 77 13.08 -0.09 2.58
C LEU A 77 12.89 1.21 3.36
N THR A 78 13.97 1.97 3.59
CA THR A 78 13.93 3.27 4.24
C THR A 78 13.22 4.32 3.38
N GLU A 79 13.41 4.29 2.06
CA GLU A 79 12.66 5.13 1.12
C GLU A 79 11.17 4.80 1.15
N MET A 80 10.80 3.52 1.12
CA MET A 80 9.40 3.10 1.16
C MET A 80 8.71 3.54 2.46
N ASP A 81 9.39 3.40 3.60
CA ASP A 81 8.89 3.88 4.89
C ASP A 81 8.71 5.41 4.91
N ASP A 82 9.68 6.17 4.40
CA ASP A 82 9.59 7.63 4.29
C ASP A 82 8.42 8.07 3.38
N ASN A 83 8.23 7.40 2.24
CA ASN A 83 7.13 7.64 1.33
C ASN A 83 5.76 7.42 2.00
N VAL A 84 5.60 6.32 2.76
CA VAL A 84 4.38 6.08 3.56
C VAL A 84 4.22 7.16 4.64
N GLY A 85 5.31 7.55 5.30
CA GLY A 85 5.33 8.63 6.28
C GLY A 85 4.83 9.97 5.70
N GLN A 86 5.22 10.32 4.48
CA GLN A 86 4.75 11.52 3.79
C GLN A 86 3.24 11.49 3.51
N ILE A 87 2.69 10.33 3.12
CA ILE A 87 1.26 10.14 2.89
C ILE A 87 0.48 10.28 4.21
N LEU A 88 0.94 9.63 5.27
CA LEU A 88 0.34 9.75 6.61
C LEU A 88 0.39 11.21 7.10
N ALA A 89 1.51 11.90 6.89
CA ALA A 89 1.63 13.30 7.25
C ALA A 89 0.67 14.20 6.47
N ALA A 90 0.36 13.88 5.20
CA ALA A 90 -0.64 14.61 4.43
C ALA A 90 -2.05 14.47 5.01
N VAL A 91 -2.44 13.25 5.42
CA VAL A 91 -3.71 12.98 6.12
C VAL A 91 -3.81 13.79 7.42
N GLU A 92 -2.72 13.82 8.21
CA GLU A 92 -2.66 14.58 9.46
C GLU A 92 -2.73 16.10 9.21
N ARG A 93 -1.94 16.63 8.26
CA ARG A 93 -1.98 18.07 7.88
C ARG A 93 -3.34 18.51 7.36
N ALA A 94 -4.04 17.61 6.66
CA ALA A 94 -5.39 17.87 6.17
C ALA A 94 -6.47 17.83 7.27
N GLY A 95 -6.13 17.40 8.49
CA GLY A 95 -7.07 17.37 9.61
C GLY A 95 -8.13 16.26 9.51
N ILE A 96 -7.93 15.26 8.65
CA ILE A 96 -8.89 14.17 8.37
C ILE A 96 -8.47 12.83 8.97
N ARG A 97 -7.49 12.84 9.89
CA ARG A 97 -6.91 11.65 10.52
C ARG A 97 -7.97 10.67 11.06
N ASP A 98 -8.92 11.17 11.84
CA ASP A 98 -9.90 10.32 12.54
C ASP A 98 -11.03 9.86 11.59
N ASP A 99 -11.10 10.43 10.39
CA ASP A 99 -12.05 10.10 9.33
C ASP A 99 -11.37 9.38 8.14
N THR A 100 -10.14 8.87 8.34
CA THR A 100 -9.39 8.17 7.31
C THR A 100 -9.01 6.77 7.77
N ILE A 101 -9.39 5.76 6.99
CA ILE A 101 -8.90 4.39 7.12
C ILE A 101 -7.63 4.27 6.28
N VAL A 102 -6.53 3.83 6.90
CA VAL A 102 -5.28 3.53 6.20
C VAL A 102 -4.98 2.05 6.31
N ILE A 103 -4.75 1.41 5.15
CA ILE A 103 -4.33 0.02 5.05
C ILE A 103 -2.96 -0.01 4.35
N PHE A 104 -2.02 -0.75 4.92
CA PHE A 104 -0.73 -1.05 4.32
C PHE A 104 -0.57 -2.57 4.21
N THR A 105 -0.31 -3.05 3.01
CA THR A 105 -0.15 -4.49 2.71
C THR A 105 0.74 -4.68 1.49
N SER A 106 1.11 -5.92 1.20
CA SER A 106 1.74 -6.35 -0.05
C SER A 106 0.80 -7.26 -0.85
N ASP A 107 1.07 -7.42 -2.14
CA ASP A 107 0.37 -8.30 -3.08
C ASP A 107 0.80 -9.77 -2.97
N ASN A 108 2.06 -10.03 -2.64
CA ASN A 108 2.60 -11.37 -2.43
C ASN A 108 3.83 -11.39 -1.52
N GLY A 109 4.29 -12.60 -1.17
CA GLY A 109 5.57 -12.80 -0.50
C GLY A 109 6.79 -12.39 -1.33
N PRO A 110 8.00 -12.38 -0.75
CA PRO A 110 9.20 -11.92 -1.43
C PRO A 110 9.61 -12.82 -2.59
N GLU A 111 10.30 -12.24 -3.56
CA GLU A 111 11.06 -12.98 -4.56
C GLU A 111 12.52 -13.13 -4.11
N TYR A 112 13.06 -14.35 -4.10
CA TYR A 112 14.45 -14.62 -3.72
C TYR A 112 15.37 -14.48 -4.93
N PHE A 113 15.57 -13.24 -5.35
CA PHE A 113 16.45 -12.89 -6.45
C PHE A 113 17.56 -11.96 -5.98
N ARG A 114 18.79 -12.46 -5.92
CA ARG A 114 19.96 -11.65 -5.55
C ARG A 114 20.28 -10.62 -6.64
N PRO A 115 20.71 -9.40 -6.29
CA PRO A 115 21.04 -8.93 -4.94
C PRO A 115 19.87 -8.30 -4.15
N TRP A 116 18.63 -8.45 -4.63
CA TRP A 116 17.44 -7.78 -4.12
C TRP A 116 16.47 -8.75 -3.44
N ASP A 117 17.00 -9.74 -2.73
CA ASP A 117 16.19 -10.77 -2.10
C ASP A 117 15.53 -10.26 -0.82
N GLY A 118 14.19 -10.29 -0.81
CA GLY A 118 13.40 -10.05 0.39
C GLY A 118 13.40 -11.25 1.34
N TRP A 119 12.80 -11.08 2.53
CA TRP A 119 12.74 -12.13 3.54
C TRP A 119 11.29 -12.49 3.88
N ALA A 120 10.94 -13.78 3.79
CA ALA A 120 9.59 -14.27 4.07
C ALA A 120 9.37 -14.55 5.56
N GLY A 121 10.28 -14.10 6.43
CA GLY A 121 10.24 -14.48 7.84
C GLY A 121 10.58 -15.96 8.05
N PRO A 122 9.96 -16.61 9.05
CA PRO A 122 10.13 -18.04 9.31
C PRO A 122 9.33 -18.93 8.33
N TRP A 123 8.59 -18.33 7.39
CA TRP A 123 7.66 -19.04 6.53
C TRP A 123 8.35 -19.68 5.33
N ARG A 124 7.85 -20.84 4.92
CA ARG A 124 8.39 -21.58 3.78
C ARG A 124 7.81 -21.03 2.48
N GLY A 125 8.64 -20.90 1.45
CA GLY A 125 8.23 -20.49 0.10
C GLY A 125 8.54 -19.03 -0.20
N GLN A 126 8.21 -18.63 -1.43
CA GLN A 126 8.46 -17.31 -1.98
C GLN A 126 7.38 -16.98 -3.03
N TYR A 127 7.51 -15.83 -3.70
CA TYR A 127 6.73 -15.50 -4.90
C TYR A 127 6.60 -16.69 -5.85
N PHE A 128 5.44 -16.86 -6.48
CA PHE A 128 5.04 -18.03 -7.27
C PHE A 128 4.86 -19.37 -6.52
N THR A 129 4.76 -19.37 -5.19
CA THR A 129 4.42 -20.59 -4.42
C THR A 129 3.13 -20.42 -3.62
N ALA A 130 2.36 -21.50 -3.47
CA ALA A 130 1.17 -21.54 -2.59
C ALA A 130 1.53 -21.84 -1.13
N LEU A 131 2.80 -21.67 -0.75
CA LEU A 131 3.27 -21.88 0.62
C LEU A 131 3.18 -20.55 1.39
N GLU A 132 3.17 -20.63 2.71
CA GLU A 132 3.00 -19.45 3.60
C GLU A 132 3.89 -18.26 3.22
N GLY A 133 5.16 -18.50 2.88
CA GLY A 133 6.10 -17.44 2.50
C GLY A 133 5.79 -16.76 1.16
N GLY A 134 4.92 -17.32 0.33
CA GLY A 134 4.46 -16.73 -0.93
C GLY A 134 3.14 -15.98 -0.82
N ILE A 135 2.29 -16.32 0.15
CA ILE A 135 0.91 -15.79 0.26
C ILE A 135 0.63 -15.01 1.55
N ARG A 136 1.45 -15.19 2.60
CA ARG A 136 1.33 -14.45 3.85
C ARG A 136 2.15 -13.17 3.76
N VAL A 137 1.47 -12.03 3.87
CA VAL A 137 2.04 -10.69 3.71
C VAL A 137 1.88 -9.85 4.98
N PRO A 138 2.67 -8.78 5.16
CA PRO A 138 2.39 -7.77 6.17
C PRO A 138 1.01 -7.16 5.94
N PHE A 139 0.23 -6.96 7.00
CA PHE A 139 -1.05 -6.27 6.94
C PHE A 139 -1.19 -5.36 8.16
N LEU A 140 -1.31 -4.06 7.92
CA LEU A 140 -1.55 -3.04 8.94
C LEU A 140 -2.81 -2.25 8.56
N ILE A 141 -3.71 -2.07 9.52
CA ILE A 141 -4.89 -1.22 9.35
C ILE A 141 -4.98 -0.23 10.51
N ARG A 142 -5.36 1.00 10.19
CA ARG A 142 -5.53 2.09 11.16
C ARG A 142 -6.79 2.88 10.84
N TRP A 143 -7.64 3.05 11.85
CA TRP A 143 -8.73 4.03 11.85
C TRP A 143 -8.88 4.60 13.28
N PRO A 144 -8.27 5.76 13.57
CA PRO A 144 -8.20 6.29 14.93
C PRO A 144 -9.60 6.52 15.53
N GLY A 145 -9.78 6.13 16.79
CA GLY A 145 -11.07 6.21 17.48
C GLY A 145 -12.10 5.15 17.09
N ARG A 146 -11.81 4.32 16.08
CA ARG A 146 -12.69 3.21 15.63
C ARG A 146 -12.04 1.85 15.77
N ILE A 147 -10.78 1.72 15.36
CA ILE A 147 -9.99 0.49 15.49
C ILE A 147 -9.03 0.65 16.66
N ALA A 148 -8.98 -0.33 17.56
CA ALA A 148 -8.10 -0.32 18.72
C ALA A 148 -6.61 -0.22 18.30
N ALA A 149 -5.92 0.80 18.80
CA ALA A 149 -4.51 1.01 18.48
C ALA A 149 -3.62 -0.08 19.09
N ARG A 150 -2.53 -0.43 18.38
CA ARG A 150 -1.50 -1.37 18.84
C ARG A 150 -2.03 -2.78 19.16
N ARG A 151 -3.18 -3.17 18.60
CA ARG A 151 -3.64 -4.55 18.64
C ARG A 151 -2.79 -5.39 17.68
N VAL A 152 -2.40 -6.57 18.16
CA VAL A 152 -1.80 -7.64 17.34
C VAL A 152 -2.78 -8.81 17.36
N SER A 153 -3.03 -9.41 16.19
CA SER A 153 -3.93 -10.56 16.05
C SER A 153 -3.28 -11.61 15.15
N ASN A 154 -3.54 -12.88 15.45
CA ASN A 154 -3.22 -14.02 14.59
C ASN A 154 -4.47 -14.60 13.91
N GLU A 155 -5.61 -13.90 13.99
CA GLU A 155 -6.82 -14.25 13.23
C GLU A 155 -6.58 -14.12 11.73
N ILE A 156 -7.42 -14.78 10.94
CA ILE A 156 -7.28 -14.84 9.48
C ILE A 156 -8.05 -13.68 8.84
N VAL A 157 -7.32 -12.87 8.09
CA VAL A 157 -7.86 -11.87 7.16
C VAL A 157 -7.23 -12.11 5.81
N HIS A 158 -8.05 -12.20 4.77
CA HIS A 158 -7.56 -12.33 3.39
C HIS A 158 -7.66 -10.99 2.67
N GLY A 159 -6.73 -10.67 1.75
CA GLY A 159 -6.77 -9.39 1.02
C GLY A 159 -8.08 -9.16 0.26
N VAL A 160 -8.76 -10.24 -0.16
CA VAL A 160 -10.09 -10.18 -0.80
C VAL A 160 -11.19 -9.69 0.13
N ASP A 161 -11.06 -9.87 1.44
CA ASP A 161 -12.04 -9.45 2.45
C ASP A 161 -12.19 -7.93 2.50
N MET A 162 -11.21 -7.20 1.96
CA MET A 162 -11.24 -5.74 1.94
C MET A 162 -12.34 -5.15 1.08
N PHE A 163 -12.83 -5.89 0.09
CA PHE A 163 -13.98 -5.45 -0.69
C PHE A 163 -15.25 -5.29 0.18
N ALA A 164 -15.72 -6.38 0.80
CA ALA A 164 -16.92 -6.36 1.63
C ALA A 164 -16.72 -5.51 2.90
N THR A 165 -15.54 -5.60 3.52
CA THR A 165 -15.23 -4.83 4.73
C THR A 165 -15.25 -3.32 4.50
N LEU A 166 -14.63 -2.84 3.40
CA LEU A 166 -14.66 -1.40 3.08
C LEU A 166 -16.05 -0.94 2.65
N ALA A 167 -16.81 -1.78 1.92
CA ALA A 167 -18.20 -1.47 1.61
C ALA A 167 -19.02 -1.29 2.90
N ARG A 168 -18.85 -2.18 3.88
CA ARG A 168 -19.48 -2.07 5.19
C ARG A 168 -19.10 -0.79 5.93
N PHE A 169 -17.81 -0.45 5.99
CA PHE A 169 -17.34 0.78 6.67
C PHE A 169 -17.85 2.07 6.02
N THR A 170 -18.04 2.07 4.71
CA THR A 170 -18.48 3.24 3.94
C THR A 170 -19.99 3.31 3.72
N GLY A 171 -20.71 2.22 4.04
CA GLY A 171 -22.13 2.07 3.71
C GLY A 171 -22.42 1.91 2.22
N ALA A 172 -21.43 1.50 1.42
CA ALA A 172 -21.59 1.25 0.00
C ALA A 172 -22.34 -0.07 -0.24
N ASP A 173 -23.14 -0.13 -1.31
CA ASP A 173 -23.84 -1.33 -1.71
C ASP A 173 -22.86 -2.39 -2.23
N VAL A 174 -23.07 -3.64 -1.81
CA VAL A 174 -22.35 -4.80 -2.30
C VAL A 174 -23.21 -5.49 -3.37
N PRO A 175 -22.65 -5.87 -4.54
CA PRO A 175 -23.42 -6.57 -5.57
C PRO A 175 -24.03 -7.88 -5.05
N ASP A 176 -25.32 -8.08 -5.31
CA ASP A 176 -26.08 -9.30 -5.01
C ASP A 176 -26.34 -10.15 -6.28
N ASP A 177 -25.85 -9.69 -7.43
CA ASP A 177 -26.06 -10.29 -8.75
C ASP A 177 -24.98 -11.32 -9.15
N ARG A 178 -23.96 -11.51 -8.32
CA ARG A 178 -22.82 -12.40 -8.58
C ARG A 178 -22.18 -12.91 -7.28
N PRO A 179 -21.56 -14.10 -7.31
CA PRO A 179 -20.75 -14.55 -6.18
C PRO A 179 -19.48 -13.70 -6.03
N PHE A 180 -19.02 -13.54 -4.79
CA PHE A 180 -17.71 -12.98 -4.45
C PHE A 180 -17.16 -13.70 -3.21
N ASP A 181 -15.84 -13.82 -3.11
CA ASP A 181 -15.17 -14.57 -2.03
C ASP A 181 -14.95 -13.74 -0.75
N SER A 182 -15.15 -12.43 -0.84
CA SER A 182 -14.92 -11.46 0.24
C SER A 182 -15.81 -11.71 1.45
N ILE A 183 -15.22 -11.81 2.64
CA ILE A 183 -15.94 -11.86 3.92
C ILE A 183 -15.86 -10.48 4.60
N ASP A 184 -16.95 -10.04 5.22
CA ASP A 184 -16.96 -8.81 6.02
C ASP A 184 -16.22 -9.01 7.36
N GLN A 185 -15.10 -8.32 7.53
CA GLN A 185 -14.24 -8.35 8.71
C GLN A 185 -14.46 -7.13 9.63
N SER A 186 -15.50 -6.31 9.38
CA SER A 186 -15.71 -5.04 10.10
C SER A 186 -15.87 -5.22 11.61
N GLU A 187 -16.65 -6.20 12.06
CA GLU A 187 -16.79 -6.52 13.49
C GLU A 187 -15.45 -6.92 14.11
N PHE A 188 -14.69 -7.77 13.43
CA PHE A 188 -13.36 -8.17 13.90
C PHE A 188 -12.42 -6.96 14.08
N PHE A 189 -12.42 -6.00 13.15
CA PHE A 189 -11.56 -4.82 13.23
C PHE A 189 -12.00 -3.80 14.27
N LEU A 190 -13.31 -3.62 14.46
CA LEU A 190 -13.87 -2.68 15.44
C LEU A 190 -13.79 -3.22 16.88
N GLY A 191 -13.64 -4.54 17.05
CA GLY A 191 -13.54 -5.22 18.35
C GLY A 191 -14.89 -5.39 19.03
#